data_AF-X1T509-F1
#
_entry.id   AF-X1T509-F1
#
_cell.length_a   1.000
_cell.length_b   1.000
_cell.length_c   1.000
_cell.angle_alpha   90.00
_cell.angle_beta   90.00
_cell.angle_gamma   90.00
#
_symmetry.space_group_name_H-M   'P 1'
#
loop_
_entity.id
_entity.type
_entity.pdbx_description
1 polymer ?
#
loop_
_entity_poly.entity_id
_entity_poly.type
_entity_poly.pdbx_seq_one_letter_code
_entity_poly.pdbx_strand_id
1 'polypeptide(L)'
;MGMAIGNSQQLPLYSQYMMNKFLLNPAIAGSDGYTSVNLTAREQWLGFSNAPRTHAISAQTRILKTSYISKSTSVRKKITRPSRSGRVGIGGYIFNDRNGIISRTGFQLTYAYHIDLTETTKGSRRLSFGLSANAFQFKLDDEGILPYDLDDEFLMNYDRVMFVPDANCGIYYNTKDYYAGFSAHNLFKSVLL
;
A
#
# COMPACT_ATOMS: atom_id res chain seq x y z
N MET A 1 4.89 -3.44 42.46
CA MET A 1 5.35 -4.19 41.27
C MET A 1 4.29 -4.02 40.20
N GLY A 2 4.42 -2.98 39.36
CA GLY A 2 3.38 -2.59 38.39
C GLY A 2 3.63 -3.27 37.05
N MET A 3 2.69 -4.11 36.60
CA MET A 3 2.73 -4.67 35.25
C MET A 3 2.27 -3.61 34.25
N ALA A 4 3.18 -3.16 33.39
CA ALA A 4 2.84 -2.35 32.24
C ALA A 4 2.12 -3.22 31.21
N ILE A 5 0.83 -2.99 31.01
CA ILE A 5 0.04 -3.64 29.97
C ILE A 5 0.39 -2.93 28.66
N GLY A 6 1.36 -3.48 27.92
CA GLY A 6 1.72 -2.98 26.60
C GLY A 6 0.63 -3.32 25.60
N ASN A 7 -0.11 -2.31 25.13
CA ASN A 7 -1.00 -2.47 23.98
C ASN A 7 -0.13 -2.71 22.73
N SER A 8 0.14 -3.97 22.39
CA SER A 8 0.79 -4.33 21.14
C SER A 8 -0.25 -4.32 20.02
N GLN A 9 -0.22 -3.28 19.19
CA GLN A 9 -1.07 -3.21 18.01
C GLN A 9 -0.58 -4.26 17.00
N GLN A 10 -1.40 -5.28 16.74
CA GLN A 10 -1.09 -6.27 15.72
C GLN A 10 -1.38 -5.65 14.35
N LEU A 11 -0.36 -5.05 13.75
CA LEU A 11 -0.40 -4.73 12.32
C LEU A 11 -0.51 -6.06 11.56
N PRO A 12 -1.48 -6.24 10.64
CA PRO A 12 -1.50 -7.42 9.79
C PRO A 12 -0.19 -7.45 9.00
N LEU A 13 0.67 -8.40 9.34
CA LEU A 13 1.98 -8.58 8.73
C LEU A 13 1.79 -9.32 7.40
N TYR A 14 1.47 -8.58 6.34
CA TYR A 14 1.40 -9.17 5.01
C TYR A 14 2.79 -9.52 4.51
N SER A 15 3.09 -10.80 4.28
CA SER A 15 4.36 -11.26 3.69
C SER A 15 4.66 -10.62 2.32
N GLN A 16 3.67 -9.96 1.72
CA GLN A 16 3.74 -9.26 0.44
C GLN A 16 4.59 -7.99 0.44
N TYR A 17 4.92 -7.38 1.60
CA TYR A 17 5.63 -6.10 1.65
C TYR A 17 7.00 -6.15 0.94
N MET A 18 7.65 -7.32 0.91
CA MET A 18 8.91 -7.52 0.20
C MET A 18 8.78 -7.35 -1.31
N MET A 19 7.62 -7.69 -1.87
CA MET A 19 7.35 -7.61 -3.31
C MET A 19 6.92 -6.21 -3.74
N ASN A 20 6.51 -5.36 -2.79
CA ASN A 20 5.99 -4.04 -3.09
C ASN A 20 6.45 -3.00 -2.06
N LYS A 21 7.64 -2.42 -2.29
CA LYS A 21 8.22 -1.38 -1.44
C LYS A 21 7.32 -0.15 -1.29
N PHE A 22 6.47 0.13 -2.27
CA PHE A 22 5.48 1.20 -2.21
C PHE A 22 4.47 1.04 -1.06
N LEU A 23 4.09 -0.20 -0.72
CA LEU A 23 3.19 -0.47 0.41
C LEU A 23 3.84 -0.14 1.75
N LEU A 24 5.17 -0.20 1.82
CA LEU A 24 5.93 0.05 3.03
C LEU A 24 6.20 1.55 3.24
N ASN A 25 6.50 2.29 2.17
CA ASN A 25 6.81 3.71 2.28
C ASN A 25 6.16 4.51 1.14
N PRO A 26 5.22 5.43 1.46
CA PRO A 26 4.54 6.22 0.45
C PRO A 26 5.50 7.13 -0.36
N ALA A 27 6.68 7.47 0.19
CA ALA A 27 7.68 8.30 -0.49
C ALA A 27 8.38 7.58 -1.66
N ILE A 28 8.20 6.26 -1.78
CA ILE A 28 8.74 5.45 -2.88
C ILE A 28 7.87 5.58 -4.14
N ALA A 29 6.63 6.08 -4.03
CA ALA A 29 5.70 6.20 -5.15
C ALA A 29 6.32 6.96 -6.33
N GLY A 30 6.45 6.30 -7.49
CA GLY A 30 7.06 6.90 -8.69
C GLY A 30 8.57 7.18 -8.58
N SER A 31 9.27 6.68 -7.55
CA SER A 31 10.73 6.89 -7.39
C SER A 31 11.57 6.24 -8.51
N ASP A 32 11.06 5.14 -9.09
CA ASP A 32 11.68 4.39 -10.17
C ASP A 32 11.61 5.12 -11.53
N GLY A 33 10.69 6.08 -11.69
CA GLY A 33 10.55 6.90 -12.89
C GLY A 33 9.80 6.24 -14.06
N TYR A 34 9.25 5.04 -13.88
CA TYR A 34 8.31 4.40 -14.80
C TYR A 34 6.99 4.11 -14.07
N THR A 35 5.93 3.85 -14.84
CA THR A 35 4.67 3.33 -14.31
C THR A 35 4.83 1.85 -14.00
N SER A 36 4.58 1.44 -12.76
CA SER A 36 4.54 0.03 -12.36
C SER A 36 3.15 -0.34 -11.90
N VAL A 37 2.65 -1.47 -12.39
CA VAL A 37 1.38 -2.08 -11.97
C VAL A 37 1.69 -3.49 -11.48
N ASN A 38 1.28 -3.79 -10.25
CA ASN A 38 1.46 -5.10 -9.64
C ASN A 38 0.09 -5.67 -9.31
N LEU A 39 -0.17 -6.88 -9.79
CA LEU A 39 -1.32 -7.69 -9.41
C LEU A 39 -0.85 -8.81 -8.50
N THR A 40 -1.62 -9.08 -7.46
CA THR A 40 -1.29 -10.04 -6.43
C THR A 40 -2.54 -10.85 -6.13
N ALA A 41 -2.41 -12.17 -6.19
CA ALA A 41 -3.41 -13.10 -5.69
C ALA A 41 -2.68 -14.09 -4.78
N ARG A 42 -3.23 -14.28 -3.59
CA ARG A 42 -2.69 -15.19 -2.58
C ARG A 42 -3.83 -16.02 -2.06
N GLU A 43 -3.69 -17.33 -2.18
CA GLU A 43 -4.55 -18.27 -1.49
C GLU A 43 -3.71 -19.02 -0.48
N GLN A 44 -4.26 -19.17 0.71
CA GLN A 44 -3.65 -19.84 1.84
C GLN A 44 -4.48 -21.10 2.14
N TRP A 45 -3.80 -22.21 2.48
CA TRP A 45 -4.44 -23.44 2.98
C TRP A 45 -5.45 -24.02 1.96
N LEU A 46 -4.92 -24.32 0.77
CA LEU A 46 -5.67 -24.94 -0.33
C LEU A 46 -6.36 -26.22 0.16
N GLY A 47 -7.69 -26.30 -0.02
CA GLY A 47 -8.52 -27.45 0.35
C GLY A 47 -9.48 -27.24 1.52
N PHE A 48 -9.39 -26.13 2.26
CA PHE A 48 -10.35 -25.78 3.32
C PHE A 48 -11.42 -24.79 2.81
N SER A 49 -12.68 -24.96 3.23
CA SER A 49 -13.71 -23.95 3.03
C SER A 49 -13.36 -22.68 3.81
N ASN A 50 -13.63 -21.50 3.24
CA ASN A 50 -13.31 -20.18 3.82
C ASN A 50 -11.83 -19.92 4.13
N ALA A 51 -10.92 -20.64 3.45
CA ALA A 51 -9.48 -20.42 3.63
C ALA A 51 -9.07 -18.98 3.28
N PRO A 52 -8.00 -18.44 3.89
CA PRO A 52 -7.64 -17.04 3.71
C PRO A 52 -7.24 -16.75 2.26
N ARG A 53 -7.81 -15.70 1.68
CA ARG A 53 -7.51 -15.26 0.31
C ARG A 53 -7.34 -13.76 0.26
N THR A 54 -6.25 -13.33 -0.38
CA THR A 54 -5.94 -11.92 -0.55
C THR A 54 -5.75 -11.62 -2.03
N HIS A 55 -6.52 -10.68 -2.55
CA HIS A 55 -6.37 -10.14 -3.90
C HIS A 55 -6.04 -8.67 -3.81
N ALA A 56 -5.05 -8.23 -4.57
CA ALA A 56 -4.54 -6.89 -4.45
C ALA A 56 -3.99 -6.37 -5.77
N ILE A 57 -4.24 -5.09 -6.04
CA ILE A 57 -3.74 -4.40 -7.21
C ILE A 57 -3.14 -3.09 -6.75
N SER A 58 -1.87 -2.86 -7.08
CA SER A 58 -1.21 -1.58 -6.86
C SER A 58 -0.74 -1.01 -8.18
N ALA A 59 -0.89 0.30 -8.35
CA ALA A 59 -0.30 1.03 -9.46
C ALA A 59 0.39 2.27 -8.93
N GLN A 60 1.57 2.58 -9.45
CA GLN A 60 2.28 3.82 -9.14
C GLN A 60 2.95 4.35 -10.39
N THR A 61 3.04 5.67 -10.51
CA THR A 61 3.66 6.33 -11.65
C THR A 61 4.30 7.65 -11.23
N ARG A 62 5.33 8.05 -11.97
CA ARG A 62 5.89 9.40 -11.88
C ARG A 62 5.24 10.26 -12.94
N ILE A 63 4.66 11.39 -12.53
CA ILE A 63 4.14 12.39 -13.45
C ILE A 63 5.33 13.15 -14.04
N LEU A 64 5.67 12.82 -15.28
CA LEU A 64 6.77 13.42 -16.04
C LEU A 64 6.28 14.67 -16.78
N LYS A 65 7.06 15.77 -16.77
CA LYS A 65 6.77 16.98 -17.55
C LYS A 65 6.81 16.77 -19.07
N THR A 66 7.40 15.67 -19.52
CA THR A 66 7.50 15.31 -20.95
C THR A 66 7.17 13.84 -21.11
N SER A 67 5.97 13.52 -21.60
CA SER A 67 5.58 12.17 -21.97
C SER A 67 6.32 11.77 -23.25
N TYR A 68 7.12 10.70 -23.23
CA TYR A 68 7.69 10.14 -24.46
C TYR A 68 6.89 8.90 -24.85
N ILE A 69 5.95 9.05 -25.79
CA ILE A 69 5.41 7.91 -26.54
C ILE A 69 6.56 7.41 -27.41
N SER A 70 7.07 6.24 -27.05
CA SER A 70 8.15 5.58 -27.79
C SER A 70 7.61 4.99 -29.09
N LYS A 71 7.50 5.79 -30.16
CA LYS A 71 7.34 5.23 -31.51
C LYS A 71 8.63 4.49 -31.87
N SER A 72 8.54 3.17 -31.98
CA SER A 72 9.66 2.31 -32.36
C SER A 72 9.97 2.53 -33.83
N THR A 73 10.99 3.32 -34.15
CA THR A 73 11.60 3.31 -35.49
C THR A 73 12.73 2.28 -35.45
N SER A 74 12.58 1.19 -36.19
CA SER A 74 13.61 0.16 -36.37
C SER A 74 14.93 0.81 -36.81
N VAL A 75 16.05 0.29 -36.30
CA VAL A 75 17.45 0.53 -36.75
C VAL A 75 18.36 1.48 -35.92
N ARG A 76 17.95 2.08 -34.79
CA ARG A 76 18.92 2.75 -33.89
C ARG A 76 18.86 2.23 -32.46
N LYS A 77 20.01 1.77 -31.94
CA LYS A 77 20.22 1.31 -30.55
C LYS A 77 19.60 2.32 -29.58
N LYS A 78 18.42 1.99 -29.06
CA LYS A 78 17.59 2.87 -28.26
C LYS A 78 18.10 2.88 -26.83
N ILE A 79 18.96 3.84 -26.49
CA ILE A 79 19.32 4.09 -25.09
C ILE A 79 18.14 4.83 -24.45
N THR A 80 17.19 4.10 -23.87
CA THR A 80 16.08 4.70 -23.11
C THR A 80 16.61 5.23 -21.78
N ARG A 81 16.92 6.52 -21.71
CA ARG A 81 17.11 7.20 -20.42
C ARG A 81 15.74 7.75 -19.99
N PRO A 82 15.18 7.34 -18.84
CA PRO A 82 13.96 7.95 -18.34
C PRO A 82 14.19 9.46 -18.18
N SER A 83 13.34 10.29 -18.78
CA SER A 83 13.40 11.74 -18.58
C SER A 83 13.07 12.01 -17.11
N ARG A 84 14.05 12.39 -16.31
CA ARG A 84 13.93 12.51 -14.84
C ARG A 84 13.26 13.82 -14.38
N SER A 85 12.61 14.56 -15.27
CA SER A 85 12.08 15.90 -14.97
C SER A 85 10.82 15.92 -14.09
N GLY A 86 10.12 14.79 -13.95
CA GLY A 86 8.97 14.66 -13.07
C GLY A 86 9.36 14.65 -11.60
N ARG A 87 8.86 15.63 -10.83
CA ARG A 87 9.05 15.72 -9.37
C ARG A 87 7.89 15.13 -8.57
N VAL A 88 6.78 14.76 -9.22
CA VAL A 88 5.59 14.25 -8.54
C VAL A 88 5.40 12.78 -8.89
N GLY A 89 5.16 11.97 -7.88
CA GLY A 89 4.70 10.58 -7.99
C GLY A 89 3.30 10.45 -7.45
N ILE A 90 2.48 9.63 -8.08
CA ILE A 90 1.18 9.22 -7.56
C ILE A 90 1.11 7.70 -7.56
N GLY A 91 0.39 7.15 -6.60
CA GLY A 91 0.14 5.72 -6.54
C GLY A 91 -1.17 5.42 -5.85
N GLY A 92 -1.68 4.23 -6.10
CA GLY A 92 -2.86 3.70 -5.48
C GLY A 92 -2.75 2.20 -5.28
N TYR A 93 -3.41 1.72 -4.25
CA TYR A 93 -3.49 0.31 -3.94
C TYR A 93 -4.90 -0.01 -3.47
N ILE A 94 -5.51 -1.02 -4.09
CA ILE A 94 -6.80 -1.55 -3.68
C ILE A 94 -6.60 -3.02 -3.39
N PHE A 95 -7.18 -3.49 -2.30
CA PHE A 95 -7.13 -4.89 -1.92
C PHE A 95 -8.44 -5.36 -1.35
N ASN A 96 -8.66 -6.66 -1.51
CA ASN A 96 -9.73 -7.39 -0.88
C ASN A 96 -9.09 -8.61 -0.21
N ASP A 97 -9.23 -8.68 1.11
CA ASP A 97 -8.68 -9.73 1.95
C ASP A 97 -9.82 -10.43 2.68
N ARG A 98 -9.97 -11.74 2.46
CA ARG A 98 -10.96 -12.58 3.13
C ARG A 98 -10.25 -13.55 4.03
N ASN A 99 -10.60 -13.56 5.31
CA ASN A 99 -10.04 -14.45 6.31
C ASN A 99 -11.18 -15.09 7.10
N GLY A 100 -11.64 -16.27 6.66
CA GLY A 100 -12.79 -16.93 7.25
C GLY A 100 -14.08 -16.12 7.06
N ILE A 101 -14.73 -15.80 8.18
CA ILE A 101 -15.97 -15.01 8.26
C ILE A 101 -15.74 -13.50 8.12
N ILE A 102 -14.48 -13.03 8.14
CA ILE A 102 -14.15 -11.61 8.07
C ILE A 102 -13.66 -11.29 6.66
N SER A 103 -14.25 -10.27 6.05
CA SER A 103 -13.81 -9.68 4.79
C SER A 103 -13.40 -8.23 4.99
N ARG A 104 -12.23 -7.86 4.49
CA ARG A 104 -11.68 -6.51 4.57
C ARG A 104 -11.34 -6.03 3.16
N THR A 105 -12.06 -5.01 2.72
CA THR A 105 -11.70 -4.27 1.51
C THR A 105 -11.03 -2.97 1.90
N GLY A 106 -9.93 -2.62 1.24
CA GLY A 106 -9.24 -1.37 1.50
C GLY A 106 -8.78 -0.70 0.23
N PHE A 107 -8.75 0.63 0.28
CA PHE A 107 -8.10 1.44 -0.73
C PHE A 107 -7.07 2.36 -0.08
N GLN A 108 -6.03 2.66 -0.82
CA GLN A 108 -4.96 3.57 -0.45
C GLN A 108 -4.62 4.42 -1.66
N LEU A 109 -4.52 5.73 -1.43
CA LEU A 109 -4.06 6.72 -2.40
C LEU A 109 -2.82 7.37 -1.85
N THR A 110 -1.81 7.52 -2.69
CA THR A 110 -0.49 8.01 -2.30
C THR A 110 -0.04 9.11 -3.23
N TYR A 111 0.50 10.15 -2.63
CA TYR A 111 1.15 11.27 -3.29
C TYR A 111 2.59 11.37 -2.80
N ALA A 112 3.54 11.41 -3.72
CA ALA A 112 4.95 11.58 -3.43
C ALA A 112 5.54 12.79 -4.16
N TYR A 113 6.44 13.48 -3.50
CA TYR A 113 7.20 14.59 -4.05
C TYR A 113 8.69 14.29 -3.97
N HIS A 114 9.38 14.40 -5.09
CA HIS A 114 10.79 14.07 -5.27
C HIS A 114 11.61 15.34 -5.52
N ILE A 115 12.62 15.53 -4.69
CA ILE A 115 13.63 16.58 -4.79
C ILE A 115 14.93 15.94 -5.25
N ASP A 116 15.35 16.25 -6.48
CA ASP A 116 16.68 15.90 -6.98
C ASP A 116 17.69 16.94 -6.47
N LEU A 117 18.64 16.52 -5.65
CA LEU A 117 19.58 17.42 -4.97
C LEU A 117 20.76 17.81 -5.86
N THR A 118 21.38 16.84 -6.55
CA THR A 118 22.49 17.09 -7.50
C THR A 118 22.71 15.87 -8.40
N GLU A 119 22.95 16.09 -9.69
CA GLU A 119 23.54 15.11 -10.60
C GLU A 119 25.06 15.33 -10.64
N THR A 120 25.79 14.75 -9.69
CA THR A 120 27.27 14.77 -9.71
C THR A 120 27.78 13.56 -10.51
N THR A 121 29.00 13.62 -11.03
CA THR A 121 29.71 12.54 -11.77
C THR A 121 29.70 11.16 -11.08
N LYS A 122 29.40 11.11 -9.77
CA LYS A 122 29.30 9.88 -8.95
C LYS A 122 27.87 9.31 -8.78
N GLY A 123 26.81 9.98 -9.26
CA GLY A 123 25.44 9.48 -9.21
C GLY A 123 24.38 10.55 -8.87
N SER A 124 23.11 10.20 -9.10
CA SER A 124 21.96 11.05 -8.75
C SER A 124 21.56 10.84 -7.28
N ARG A 125 21.50 11.93 -6.50
CA ARG A 125 20.97 11.93 -5.13
C ARG A 125 19.55 12.49 -5.12
N ARG A 126 18.61 11.75 -4.53
CA ARG A 126 17.21 12.14 -4.47
C ARG A 126 16.67 12.00 -3.05
N LEU A 127 15.97 13.03 -2.60
CA LEU A 127 15.16 13.01 -1.38
C LEU A 127 13.69 13.05 -1.79
N SER A 128 12.89 12.15 -1.24
CA SER A 128 11.47 12.02 -1.55
C SER A 128 10.66 12.10 -0.29
N PHE A 129 9.51 12.76 -0.37
CA PHE A 129 8.51 12.84 0.68
C PHE A 129 7.24 12.20 0.17
N GLY A 130 6.52 11.48 1.01
CA GLY A 130 5.30 10.79 0.65
C GLY A 130 4.22 10.98 1.69
N LEU A 131 2.99 11.10 1.22
CA LEU A 131 1.77 11.10 2.01
C LEU A 131 0.83 10.08 1.38
N SER A 132 0.20 9.24 2.18
CA SER A 132 -0.89 8.38 1.73
C SER A 132 -2.12 8.56 2.59
N ALA A 133 -3.28 8.50 1.95
CA ALA A 133 -4.57 8.36 2.62
C ALA A 133 -5.09 6.95 2.35
N ASN A 134 -5.56 6.28 3.39
CA ASN A 134 -6.10 4.93 3.31
C ASN A 134 -7.54 4.96 3.82
N ALA A 135 -8.38 4.10 3.29
CA ALA A 135 -9.60 3.75 4.00
C ALA A 135 -9.91 2.27 3.85
N PHE A 136 -10.52 1.73 4.89
CA PHE A 136 -10.86 0.32 4.98
C PHE A 136 -12.33 0.16 5.30
N GLN A 137 -12.92 -0.87 4.71
CA GLN A 137 -14.26 -1.35 4.97
C GLN A 137 -14.17 -2.78 5.49
N PHE A 138 -14.77 -3.02 6.65
CA PHE A 138 -14.92 -4.35 7.23
C PHE A 138 -16.33 -4.87 6.98
N LYS A 139 -16.44 -6.15 6.64
CA LYS A 139 -17.68 -6.91 6.54
C LYS A 139 -17.52 -8.23 7.31
N LEU A 140 -18.51 -8.58 8.12
CA LEU A 140 -18.65 -9.93 8.68
C LEU A 140 -19.68 -10.68 7.82
N ASP A 141 -19.35 -11.88 7.37
CA ASP A 141 -20.31 -12.85 6.81
C ASP A 141 -20.76 -13.79 7.93
N ASP A 142 -22.06 -13.80 8.20
CA ASP A 142 -22.71 -14.59 9.28
C ASP A 142 -23.19 -15.98 8.81
N GLU A 143 -22.81 -16.41 7.60
CA GLU A 143 -23.17 -17.74 7.06
C GLU A 143 -22.46 -18.87 7.83
N GLY A 144 -23.04 -19.26 8.96
CA GLY A 144 -22.63 -20.43 9.75
C GLY A 144 -22.58 -20.23 11.27
N ILE A 145 -22.85 -19.04 11.80
CA ILE A 145 -23.07 -18.89 13.24
C ILE A 145 -24.50 -19.33 13.51
N LEU A 146 -24.68 -20.55 14.02
CA LEU A 146 -25.94 -20.96 14.62
C LEU A 146 -26.10 -20.13 15.91
N PRO A 147 -27.04 -19.18 16.00
CA PRO A 147 -27.29 -18.49 17.25
C PRO A 147 -27.79 -19.52 18.26
N TYR A 148 -27.11 -19.69 19.38
CA TYR A 148 -27.61 -20.52 20.48
C TYR A 148 -28.83 -19.87 21.16
N ASP A 149 -28.97 -18.55 21.04
CA ASP A 149 -30.12 -17.76 21.49
C ASP A 149 -30.70 -16.94 20.32
N LEU A 150 -32.01 -17.06 20.11
CA LEU A 150 -32.77 -16.40 19.04
C LEU A 150 -33.26 -14.99 19.41
N ASP A 151 -33.02 -14.54 20.66
CA ASP A 151 -33.53 -13.29 21.22
C ASP A 151 -32.43 -12.22 21.49
N ASP A 152 -31.19 -12.43 21.02
CA ASP A 152 -30.15 -11.41 21.18
C ASP A 152 -30.24 -10.33 20.10
N GLU A 153 -30.90 -9.22 20.45
CA GLU A 153 -31.08 -8.01 19.64
C GLU A 153 -29.75 -7.39 19.18
N PHE A 154 -28.60 -7.75 19.77
CA PHE A 154 -27.27 -7.33 19.30
C PHE A 154 -26.80 -8.05 18.02
N LEU A 155 -27.31 -9.25 17.72
CA LEU A 155 -26.86 -10.06 16.58
C LEU A 155 -27.69 -9.83 15.31
N MET A 156 -28.96 -9.44 15.42
CA MET A 156 -29.88 -9.34 14.27
C MET A 156 -29.69 -8.12 13.34
N ASN A 157 -28.71 -7.24 13.59
CA ASN A 157 -28.50 -6.02 12.79
C ASN A 157 -27.04 -5.76 12.41
N TYR A 158 -26.20 -6.81 12.36
CA TYR A 158 -24.74 -6.70 12.28
C TYR A 158 -24.15 -6.75 10.86
N ASP A 159 -24.88 -6.25 9.85
CA ASP A 159 -24.30 -5.82 8.56
C ASP A 159 -23.50 -4.50 8.73
N ARG A 160 -22.68 -4.43 9.78
CA ARG A 160 -22.00 -3.20 10.19
C ARG A 160 -20.79 -2.95 9.29
N VAL A 161 -21.04 -2.30 8.16
CA VAL A 161 -20.00 -1.71 7.31
C VAL A 161 -19.30 -0.60 8.09
N MET A 162 -18.15 -0.92 8.68
CA MET A 162 -17.32 0.07 9.37
C MET A 162 -16.31 0.69 8.41
N PHE A 163 -16.42 2.00 8.19
CA PHE A 163 -15.47 2.77 7.40
C PHE A 163 -14.41 3.40 8.30
N VAL A 164 -13.14 3.04 8.06
CA VAL A 164 -12.01 3.52 8.86
C VAL A 164 -11.04 4.29 7.97
N PRO A 165 -11.04 5.64 7.99
CA PRO A 165 -10.04 6.44 7.31
C PRO A 165 -8.74 6.47 8.10
N ASP A 166 -7.62 6.51 7.38
CA ASP A 166 -6.29 6.58 7.95
C ASP A 166 -5.33 7.35 7.01
N ALA A 167 -4.16 7.73 7.52
CA ALA A 167 -3.11 8.35 6.72
C ALA A 167 -1.72 7.82 7.13
N ASN A 168 -0.80 7.82 6.17
CA ASN A 168 0.62 7.53 6.40
C ASN A 168 1.47 8.65 5.82
N CYS A 169 2.68 8.83 6.35
CA CYS A 169 3.68 9.70 5.76
C CYS A 169 5.04 9.00 5.72
N GLY A 170 5.92 9.48 4.84
CA GLY A 170 7.24 8.88 4.70
C GLY A 170 8.26 9.82 4.07
N ILE A 171 9.51 9.50 4.33
CA ILE A 171 10.70 10.13 3.74
C ILE A 171 11.53 9.00 3.14
N TYR A 172 12.07 9.23 1.96
CA TYR A 172 12.91 8.26 1.25
C TYR A 172 14.10 8.95 0.60
N TYR A 173 15.29 8.58 1.00
CA TYR A 173 16.56 9.03 0.45
C TYR A 173 17.19 7.94 -0.40
N ASN A 174 17.53 8.26 -1.64
CA ASN A 174 18.09 7.31 -2.60
C ASN A 174 19.36 7.86 -3.25
N THR A 175 20.39 7.02 -3.27
CA THR A 175 21.68 7.22 -3.94
C THR A 175 22.00 5.98 -4.79
N LYS A 176 23.03 6.04 -5.65
CA LYS A 176 23.45 4.91 -6.50
C LYS A 176 23.73 3.62 -5.71
N ASP A 177 24.34 3.76 -4.53
CA ASP A 177 24.86 2.62 -3.75
C ASP A 177 24.07 2.37 -2.45
N TYR A 178 23.33 3.36 -1.97
CA TYR A 178 22.63 3.30 -0.68
C TYR A 178 21.24 3.90 -0.77
N TYR A 179 20.30 3.30 -0.03
CA TYR A 179 18.96 3.84 0.19
C TYR A 179 18.65 3.82 1.69
N ALA A 180 17.93 4.84 2.14
CA ALA A 180 17.44 4.94 3.51
C ALA A 180 16.03 5.53 3.47
N GLY A 181 15.12 5.01 4.30
CA GLY A 181 13.75 5.48 4.34
C GLY A 181 13.17 5.38 5.74
N PHE A 182 12.30 6.32 6.06
CA PHE A 182 11.50 6.34 7.27
C PHE A 182 10.03 6.48 6.87
N SER A 183 9.15 5.72 7.49
CA SER A 183 7.70 5.84 7.30
C SER A 183 7.00 5.79 8.66
N ALA A 184 5.94 6.58 8.77
CA ALA A 184 5.01 6.55 9.88
C ALA A 184 3.63 6.16 9.34
N HIS A 185 3.04 5.12 9.92
CA HIS A 185 1.72 4.62 9.56
C HIS A 185 0.70 4.94 10.65
N ASN A 186 -0.59 4.88 10.31
CA ASN A 186 -1.68 5.04 11.26
C ASN A 186 -1.76 6.43 11.93
N LEU A 187 -1.61 7.52 11.16
CA LEU A 187 -1.60 8.88 11.70
C LEU A 187 -2.93 9.26 12.37
N PHE A 188 -4.07 8.74 11.90
CA PHE A 188 -5.37 9.09 12.47
C PHE A 188 -5.76 8.24 13.67
N LYS A 189 -4.92 7.25 14.04
CA LYS A 189 -5.07 6.46 15.26
C LYS A 189 -6.54 6.10 15.51
N SER A 190 -7.18 5.47 14.52
CA SER A 190 -8.58 5.08 14.65
C SER A 190 -8.69 4.14 15.84
N VAL A 191 -9.38 4.63 16.88
CA VAL A 191 -9.70 3.90 18.09
C VAL A 191 -10.65 2.78 17.71
N LEU A 192 -10.09 1.60 17.44
CA LEU A 192 -10.75 0.35 17.74
C LEU A 192 -10.36 0.02 19.19
N LEU A 193 -11.11 0.63 20.12
CA LEU A 193 -11.39 0.03 21.43
C LEU A 193 -12.59 -0.90 21.24
#